data_AF-A0A2E8ZWK2-F1
#
_entry.id   AF-A0A2E8ZWK2-F1
#
_cell.length_a   1.000
_cell.length_b   1.000
_cell.length_c   1.000
_cell.angle_alpha   90.00
_cell.angle_beta   90.00
_cell.angle_gamma   90.00
#
_symmetry.space_group_name_H-M   'P 1'
#
loop_
_entity.id
_entity.type
_entity.pdbx_description
1 polymer ?
#
loop_
_entity_poly.entity_id
_entity_poly.type
_entity_poly.pdbx_seq_one_letter_code
_entity_poly.pdbx_strand_id
1 'polypeptide(L)'
;MNRGYKVYDFKIISMMPPGKWAARFDGHEGLVPMVGWALIERNNSTEIKGMIVAEYGQILPCDCFENFLCYEPTEVPISAV
;
A
#
# COMPACT_ATOMS: atom_id res chain seq x y z
N MET A 1 -17.65 9.79 11.16
CA MET A 1 -16.32 10.07 10.59
C MET A 1 -16.15 9.21 9.34
N ASN A 2 -15.96 9.83 8.18
CA ASN A 2 -15.56 9.10 6.96
C ASN A 2 -14.09 8.75 7.10
N ARG A 3 -13.76 7.46 7.00
CA ARG A 3 -12.40 6.94 7.24
C ARG A 3 -11.41 7.28 6.12
N GLY A 4 -11.85 7.86 4.99
CA GLY A 4 -10.99 8.17 3.84
C GLY A 4 -10.54 6.94 3.03
N TYR A 5 -10.99 5.73 3.41
CA TYR A 5 -10.70 4.48 2.72
C TYR A 5 -11.90 3.52 2.77
N LYS A 6 -11.98 2.63 1.77
CA LYS A 6 -12.97 1.55 1.67
C LYS A 6 -12.30 0.20 1.88
N VAL A 7 -12.64 -0.47 2.98
CA VAL A 7 -12.14 -1.81 3.27
C VAL A 7 -12.98 -2.84 2.52
N TYR A 8 -12.32 -3.74 1.82
CA TYR A 8 -12.91 -4.96 1.28
C TYR A 8 -12.41 -6.16 2.08
N ASP A 9 -13.16 -7.27 2.07
CA ASP A 9 -12.72 -8.50 2.72
C ASP A 9 -11.57 -9.15 1.94
N PHE A 10 -10.48 -9.43 2.64
CA PHE A 10 -9.33 -10.17 2.14
C PHE A 10 -8.67 -10.95 3.28
N LYS A 11 -7.93 -12.00 2.92
CA LYS A 11 -7.10 -12.75 3.86
C LYS A 11 -5.64 -12.62 3.47
N ILE A 12 -4.79 -12.22 4.39
CA ILE A 12 -3.34 -12.22 4.19
C ILE A 12 -2.85 -13.67 4.27
N ILE A 13 -2.29 -14.19 3.18
CA ILE A 13 -1.67 -15.52 3.12
C ILE A 13 -0.21 -15.44 3.56
N SER A 14 0.50 -14.43 3.09
CA SER A 14 1.92 -14.21 3.39
C SER A 14 2.24 -12.72 3.33
N MET A 15 3.21 -12.29 4.15
CA MET A 15 3.76 -10.95 4.12
C MET A 15 5.26 -10.99 3.85
N MET A 16 5.71 -10.15 2.93
CA MET A 16 7.11 -9.87 2.70
C MET A 16 7.51 -8.62 3.49
N PRO A 17 8.77 -8.53 3.95
CA PRO A 17 9.27 -7.33 4.60
C PRO A 17 9.14 -6.12 3.65
N PRO A 18 9.01 -4.89 4.22
CA PRO A 18 8.98 -3.68 3.40
C PRO A 18 10.23 -3.59 2.54
N GLY A 19 10.02 -3.41 1.23
CA GLY A 19 11.09 -3.21 0.26
C GLY A 19 11.48 -1.74 0.13
N LYS A 20 12.32 -1.42 -0.85
CA LYS A 20 12.65 -0.05 -1.26
C LYS A 20 11.53 0.61 -2.08
N TRP A 21 10.29 0.49 -1.61
CA TRP A 21 9.09 1.01 -2.27
C TRP A 21 8.21 1.73 -1.26
N ALA A 22 7.63 2.84 -1.69
CA ALA A 22 6.71 3.64 -0.91
C ALA A 22 5.41 3.87 -1.70
N ALA A 23 4.33 4.22 -1.00
CA ALA A 23 3.04 4.49 -1.62
C ALA A 23 2.79 6.00 -1.67
N ARG A 24 2.47 6.51 -2.85
CA ARG A 24 2.13 7.91 -3.05
C ARG A 24 0.61 8.10 -3.02
N PHE A 25 0.17 9.12 -2.29
CA PHE A 25 -1.23 9.48 -2.16
C PHE A 25 -1.45 10.95 -2.56
N ASP A 26 -2.58 11.24 -3.20
CA ASP A 26 -2.97 12.60 -3.54
C ASP A 26 -3.25 13.42 -2.27
N GLY A 27 -2.86 14.70 -2.30
CA GLY A 27 -3.03 15.65 -1.19
C GLY A 27 -2.08 15.47 0.01
N HIS A 28 -1.18 14.48 -0.01
CA HIS A 28 -0.17 14.27 1.03
C HIS A 28 1.22 14.65 0.54
N GLU A 29 1.52 15.95 0.54
CA GLU A 29 2.89 16.43 0.31
C GLU A 29 3.77 15.99 1.50
N GLY A 30 4.53 14.90 1.32
CA GLY A 30 5.60 14.48 2.22
C GLY A 30 5.36 13.21 3.05
N LEU A 31 4.14 12.66 3.09
CA LEU A 31 3.89 11.36 3.72
C LEU A 31 3.88 10.26 2.66
N VAL A 32 5.02 9.60 2.49
CA VAL A 32 5.19 8.46 1.58
C VAL A 32 5.50 7.21 2.42
N PRO A 33 4.48 6.50 2.95
CA PRO A 33 4.71 5.35 3.81
C PRO A 33 5.43 4.23 3.06
N MET A 34 6.37 3.57 3.73
CA MET A 34 6.99 2.37 3.20
C MET A 34 5.94 1.27 3.02
N VAL A 35 6.06 0.54 1.91
CA VAL A 35 5.10 -0.50 1.52
C VAL A 35 5.64 -1.87 1.90
N GLY A 36 4.86 -2.61 2.67
CA GLY A 36 5.01 -4.06 2.81
C GLY A 36 4.23 -4.76 1.70
N TRP A 37 4.78 -5.81 1.08
CA TRP A 37 4.07 -6.56 0.05
C TRP A 37 3.42 -7.79 0.66
N ALA A 38 2.15 -8.06 0.33
CA ALA A 38 1.45 -9.24 0.80
C ALA A 38 0.85 -10.03 -0.37
N LEU A 39 0.91 -11.35 -0.26
CA LEU A 39 0.04 -12.24 -1.01
C LEU A 39 -1.29 -12.30 -0.26
N ILE A 40 -2.35 -11.85 -0.90
CA ILE A 40 -3.70 -11.87 -0.33
C ILE A 40 -4.61 -12.80 -1.12
N GLU A 41 -5.61 -13.35 -0.44
CA GLU A 41 -6.74 -14.07 -1.03
C GLU A 41 -7.97 -13.17 -1.03
N ARG A 42 -8.60 -13.05 -2.20
CA ARG A 42 -9.83 -12.29 -2.42
C ARG A 42 -10.66 -13.00 -3.49
N ASN A 43 -11.96 -13.21 -3.22
CA ASN A 43 -12.91 -13.80 -4.18
C ASN A 43 -12.41 -15.12 -4.81
N ASN A 44 -11.83 -16.03 -4.01
CA ASN A 44 -11.23 -17.30 -4.45
C ASN A 44 -10.06 -17.14 -5.46
N SER A 45 -9.42 -15.97 -5.47
CA SER A 45 -8.22 -15.69 -6.27
C SER A 45 -7.12 -15.11 -5.37
N THR A 46 -5.87 -15.27 -5.79
CA THR A 46 -4.72 -14.70 -5.07
C THR A 46 -4.13 -13.53 -5.84
N GLU A 47 -3.80 -12.46 -5.14
CA GLU A 47 -3.17 -11.28 -5.71
C GLU A 47 -2.07 -10.73 -4.80
N ILE A 48 -1.07 -10.06 -5.38
CA ILE A 48 -0.04 -9.35 -4.63
C ILE A 48 -0.46 -7.90 -4.47
N LYS A 49 -0.48 -7.40 -3.23
CA LYS A 49 -0.82 -6.01 -2.91
C LYS A 49 0.27 -5.36 -2.09
N GLY A 50 0.46 -4.06 -2.33
CA GLY A 50 1.18 -3.20 -1.41
C GLY A 50 0.27 -2.87 -0.22
N MET A 51 0.81 -3.02 0.97
CA MET A 51 0.12 -2.85 2.24
C MET A 51 0.76 -1.72 3.02
N ILE A 52 -0.06 -0.89 3.65
CA ILE A 52 0.37 0.13 4.60
C ILE A 52 -0.40 0.00 5.91
N VAL A 53 0.18 0.54 6.98
CA VAL A 53 -0.50 0.68 8.25
C VAL A 53 -1.38 1.92 8.19
N ALA A 54 -2.69 1.73 8.32
CA ALA A 54 -3.70 2.77 8.40
C ALA A 54 -3.92 3.22 9.85
N GLU A 55 -4.87 4.14 10.05
CA GLU A 55 -5.33 4.51 11.39
C GLU A 55 -5.72 3.27 12.21
N TYR A 56 -5.54 3.36 13.53
CA TYR A 56 -5.82 2.27 14.48
C TYR A 56 -4.98 1.00 14.27
N GLY A 57 -3.86 1.09 13.55
CA GLY A 57 -2.92 -0.02 13.37
C GLY A 57 -3.40 -1.11 12.40
N GLN A 58 -4.43 -0.83 11.60
CA GLN A 58 -4.93 -1.77 10.60
C GLN A 58 -3.95 -1.87 9.43
N ILE A 59 -3.64 -3.09 8.98
CA ILE A 59 -2.83 -3.31 7.77
C ILE A 59 -3.78 -3.43 6.59
N LEU A 60 -3.74 -2.46 5.67
CA LEU A 60 -4.66 -2.37 4.54
C LEU A 60 -3.92 -2.30 3.21
N PRO A 61 -4.49 -2.89 2.14
CA PRO A 61 -4.02 -2.65 0.77
C PRO A 61 -4.05 -1.16 0.43
N CYS A 62 -3.05 -0.69 -0.31
CA CYS A 62 -2.96 0.71 -0.71
C CYS A 62 -4.15 1.14 -1.60
N ASP A 63 -4.71 0.21 -2.38
CA ASP A 63 -5.88 0.47 -3.22
C ASP A 63 -7.21 0.55 -2.46
N CYS A 64 -7.21 0.36 -1.13
CA CYS A 64 -8.35 0.71 -0.27
C CYS A 64 -8.53 2.24 -0.15
N PHE A 65 -7.49 3.03 -0.40
CA PHE A 65 -7.49 4.48 -0.23
C PHE A 65 -7.83 5.14 -1.57
N GLU A 66 -8.86 5.98 -1.60
CA GLU A 66 -9.34 6.58 -2.86
C GLU A 66 -8.33 7.55 -3.48
N ASN A 67 -7.44 8.11 -2.66
CA ASN A 67 -6.36 8.99 -3.08
C ASN A 67 -5.06 8.25 -3.38
N PHE A 68 -5.02 6.91 -3.38
CA PHE A 68 -3.82 6.17 -3.77
C PHE A 68 -3.50 6.41 -5.24
N LEU A 69 -2.27 6.86 -5.53
CA LEU A 69 -1.82 7.17 -6.87
C LEU A 69 -0.99 6.03 -7.46
N CYS A 70 0.12 5.69 -6.80
CA CYS A 70 1.05 4.69 -7.31
C CYS A 70 2.02 4.21 -6.22
N TYR A 71 2.73 3.12 -6.56
CA TYR A 71 3.95 2.73 -5.85
C TYR A 71 5.14 3.39 -6.54
N GLU A 72 6.07 3.92 -5.75
CA GLU A 72 7.31 4.52 -6.24
C GLU A 72 8.53 3.94 -5.49
N PRO A 73 9.67 3.77 -6.17
CA PRO A 73 10.90 3.34 -5.51
C PRO A 73 11.38 4.42 -4.55
N THR A 74 11.87 4.04 -3.37
CA THR A 74 12.44 4.99 -2.39
C THR A 74 13.81 5.52 -2.80
N GLU A 75 14.46 4.88 -3.77
CA GLU A 75 15.73 5.29 -4.35
C GLU A 75 15.50 5.69 -5.81
N VAL A 76 15.80 6.93 -6.16
CA VAL A 76 15.78 7.38 -7.56
C VAL A 76 16.97 6.73 -8.27
N PRO A 77 16.77 6.06 -9.43
CA PRO A 77 17.88 5.56 -10.22
C PRO A 77 18.83 6.71 -10.57
N ILE A 78 20.12 6.55 -10.27
CA ILE A 78 21.17 7.56 -10.50
C ILE A 78 21.29 7.94 -11.99
N SER A 79 20.66 7.18 -12.91
CA SER A 79 20.73 7.39 -14.36
C SER A 79 19.73 8.40 -14.93
N ALA A 80 19.05 9.21 -14.10
CA ALA A 80 18.04 10.19 -14.56
C ALA A 80 18.48 11.66 -14.43
N VAL A 81 19.78 11.94 -14.28
CA VAL A 81 20.37 13.30 -14.26
C VAL A 81 21.32 13.49 -15.43
#